data_AF-A0A811UTF6-F1
#
_entry.id   AF-A0A811UTF6-F1
#
_cell.length_a   1.000
_cell.length_b   1.000
_cell.length_c   1.000
_cell.angle_alpha   90.00
_cell.angle_beta   90.00
_cell.angle_gamma   90.00
#
_symmetry.space_group_name_H-M   'P 1'
#
loop_
_entity.id
_entity.type
_entity.pdbx_description
1 polymer ?
#
loop_
_entity_poly.entity_id
_entity_poly.type
_entity_poly.pdbx_seq_one_letter_code
_entity_poly.pdbx_strand_id
1 'polypeptide(L)'
;MFRFNNNNNRANDTPQRDPHLLEEQLKDMRRELELVREALHRKSLKCALLQQELEKSQCTTCHQLLSVVSTSSDGTQADGGEDEENACEASNGHTDVLTKLQAELQLKDARLVKNRDKIRFLCSSIARLQQECANKDQTMTELQNELDKFRQVVRPLTQVFLQHTADEYDAAAHGGVGGTRMVATGSEPRMKRQGCSAEPLSDLVDENSELMKIPKSELSRELIKSAILDNDFMKNLDITQIREIVDCMYPVKYAAKSLIIKEGDVGSIVYVMEGE
;
A
#
# COMPACT_ATOMS: atom_id res chain seq x y z
N MET A 1 1.20 25.28 9.75
CA MET A 1 0.43 24.20 10.37
C MET A 1 1.38 23.07 10.74
N PHE A 2 1.24 22.46 11.91
CA PHE A 2 2.00 21.28 12.32
C PHE A 2 1.10 20.05 12.40
N ARG A 3 1.63 18.85 12.09
CA ARG A 3 0.90 17.58 12.02
C ARG A 3 1.60 16.49 12.81
N PHE A 4 0.84 15.59 13.43
CA PHE A 4 1.36 14.32 13.97
C PHE A 4 0.66 13.14 13.28
N ASN A 5 1.41 12.14 12.85
CA ASN A 5 0.89 10.99 12.13
C ASN A 5 0.53 9.88 13.13
N ASN A 6 -0.77 9.67 13.41
CA ASN A 6 -1.21 8.43 14.01
C ASN A 6 -1.37 7.41 12.87
N ASN A 7 -0.47 6.44 12.80
CA ASN A 7 -0.37 5.53 11.66
C ASN A 7 -1.42 4.40 11.79
N ASN A 8 -2.70 4.78 11.79
CA ASN A 8 -3.83 3.87 11.81
C ASN A 8 -4.23 3.53 10.39
N ASN A 9 -3.70 2.43 9.87
CA ASN A 9 -4.27 1.83 8.68
C ASN A 9 -4.30 0.32 8.79
N ARG A 10 -5.39 -0.20 9.37
CA ARG A 10 -6.33 -1.10 8.68
C ARG A 10 -7.43 -1.53 9.65
N ALA A 11 -8.59 -0.90 9.56
CA ALA A 11 -9.81 -1.47 10.10
C ALA A 11 -10.77 -1.78 8.94
N ASN A 12 -11.05 -3.07 8.83
CA ASN A 12 -12.21 -3.61 8.13
C ASN A 12 -13.48 -2.96 8.68
N ASP A 13 -14.10 -2.10 7.88
CA ASP A 13 -15.52 -1.81 8.00
C ASP A 13 -16.16 -2.19 6.68
N THR A 14 -17.06 -3.16 6.70
CA THR A 14 -17.95 -3.45 5.58
C THR A 14 -18.80 -2.21 5.35
N PRO A 15 -18.60 -1.44 4.26
CA PRO A 15 -19.45 -0.32 3.99
C PRO A 15 -20.81 -0.88 3.58
N GLN A 16 -21.88 -0.25 4.03
CA GLN A 16 -23.12 -0.24 3.26
C GLN A 16 -22.74 0.32 1.89
N ARG A 17 -22.46 -0.60 0.98
CA ARG A 17 -21.75 -0.36 -0.26
C ARG A 17 -22.72 0.31 -1.22
N ASP A 18 -22.67 1.63 -1.33
CA ASP A 18 -23.45 2.38 -2.31
C ASP A 18 -23.18 1.78 -3.71
N PRO A 19 -24.17 1.07 -4.31
CA PRO A 19 -23.93 0.28 -5.52
C PRO A 19 -23.44 1.15 -6.68
N HIS A 20 -23.82 2.43 -6.67
CA HIS A 20 -23.40 3.42 -7.66
C HIS A 20 -21.91 3.79 -7.56
N LEU A 21 -21.35 3.89 -6.34
CA LEU A 21 -19.95 4.24 -6.12
C LEU A 21 -19.02 3.08 -6.47
N LEU A 22 -19.42 1.84 -6.17
CA LEU A 22 -18.65 0.66 -6.57
C LEU A 22 -18.70 0.42 -8.06
N GLU A 23 -19.83 0.74 -8.69
CA GLU A 23 -19.95 0.64 -10.14
C GLU A 23 -19.08 1.69 -10.83
N GLU A 24 -18.95 2.88 -10.24
CA GLU A 24 -18.03 3.93 -10.69
C GLU A 24 -16.57 3.51 -10.49
N GLN A 25 -16.21 2.98 -9.32
CA GLN A 25 -14.87 2.42 -9.06
C GLN A 25 -14.54 1.23 -9.98
N LEU A 26 -15.50 0.35 -10.28
CA LEU A 26 -15.32 -0.74 -11.23
C LEU A 26 -15.18 -0.24 -12.68
N LYS A 27 -15.84 0.85 -13.05
CA LYS A 27 -15.67 1.50 -14.36
C LYS A 27 -14.28 2.12 -14.50
N ASP A 28 -13.78 2.75 -13.43
CA ASP A 28 -12.45 3.34 -13.43
C ASP A 28 -11.35 2.28 -13.42
N MET A 29 -11.47 1.24 -12.58
CA MET A 29 -10.52 0.12 -12.64
C MET A 29 -10.53 -0.58 -14.00
N ARG A 30 -11.69 -0.72 -14.67
CA ARG A 30 -11.74 -1.25 -16.04
C ARG A 30 -11.02 -0.35 -17.03
N ARG A 31 -11.21 0.98 -16.95
CA ARG A 31 -10.47 1.92 -17.81
C ARG A 31 -8.96 1.83 -17.59
N GLU A 32 -8.51 1.82 -16.34
CA GLU A 32 -7.08 1.70 -16.03
C GLU A 32 -6.51 0.37 -16.55
N LEU A 33 -7.25 -0.73 -16.39
CA LEU A 33 -6.83 -2.05 -16.86
C LEU A 33 -6.78 -2.10 -18.39
N GLU A 34 -7.69 -1.43 -19.09
CA GLU A 34 -7.66 -1.30 -20.55
C GLU A 34 -6.46 -0.47 -21.02
N LEU A 35 -6.16 0.66 -20.36
CA LEU A 35 -4.98 1.47 -20.65
C LEU A 35 -3.67 0.69 -20.44
N VAL A 36 -3.60 -0.11 -19.37
CA VAL A 36 -2.45 -0.98 -19.10
C VAL A 36 -2.31 -2.07 -20.17
N ARG A 37 -3.43 -2.68 -20.61
CA ARG A 37 -3.43 -3.67 -21.70
C ARG A 37 -2.94 -3.06 -23.01
N GLU A 38 -3.42 -1.88 -23.39
CA GLU A 38 -2.97 -1.18 -24.59
C GLU A 38 -1.48 -0.80 -24.51
N ALA A 39 -1.00 -0.35 -23.35
CA ALA A 39 0.41 -0.06 -23.14
C ALA A 39 1.29 -1.31 -23.23
N LEU A 40 0.82 -2.43 -22.67
CA LEU A 40 1.50 -3.73 -22.77
C LEU A 40 1.50 -4.24 -24.21
N HIS A 41 0.39 -4.11 -24.93
CA HIS A 41 0.28 -4.51 -26.33
C HIS A 41 1.22 -3.68 -27.23
N ARG A 42 1.28 -2.35 -27.04
CA ARG A 42 2.24 -1.49 -27.73
C ARG A 42 3.70 -1.87 -27.45
N LYS A 43 4.04 -2.18 -26.20
CA LYS A 43 5.38 -2.66 -25.84
C LYS A 43 5.68 -4.02 -26.47
N SER A 44 4.73 -4.94 -26.48
CA SER A 44 4.86 -6.26 -27.10
C SER A 44 5.10 -6.14 -28.62
N LEU A 45 4.35 -5.28 -29.31
CA LEU A 45 4.55 -5.01 -30.73
C LEU A 45 5.93 -4.42 -31.01
N LYS A 46 6.38 -3.47 -30.18
CA LYS A 46 7.72 -2.89 -30.29
C LYS A 46 8.82 -3.92 -30.07
N CYS A 47 8.67 -4.82 -29.11
CA CYS A 47 9.59 -5.92 -28.90
C CYS A 47 9.61 -6.86 -30.12
N ALA A 48 8.45 -7.20 -30.70
CA ALA A 48 8.39 -8.05 -31.89
C ALA A 48 9.09 -7.40 -33.11
N LEU A 49 8.92 -6.10 -33.30
CA LEU A 49 9.62 -5.35 -34.36
C LEU A 49 11.14 -5.34 -34.14
N LEU A 50 11.59 -5.06 -32.91
CA LEU A 50 13.02 -5.10 -32.58
C LEU A 50 13.61 -6.49 -32.75
N GLN A 51 12.84 -7.54 -32.44
CA GLN A 51 13.27 -8.92 -32.63
C GLN A 51 13.35 -9.28 -34.13
N GLN A 52 12.39 -8.82 -34.94
CA GLN A 52 12.44 -8.98 -36.39
C GLN A 52 13.64 -8.22 -37.00
N GLU A 53 13.95 -7.02 -36.50
CA GLU A 53 15.09 -6.22 -36.96
C GLU A 53 16.42 -6.85 -36.55
N LEU A 54 16.47 -7.43 -35.35
CA LEU A 54 17.61 -8.24 -34.89
C LEU A 54 17.81 -9.47 -35.79
N GLU A 55 16.75 -10.22 -36.10
CA GLU A 55 16.81 -11.38 -37.01
C GLU A 55 17.25 -10.98 -38.43
N LYS A 56 16.76 -9.85 -38.95
CA LYS A 56 17.21 -9.29 -40.24
C LYS A 56 18.70 -8.92 -40.20
N SER A 57 19.17 -8.31 -39.13
CA SER A 57 20.58 -7.95 -38.95
C SER A 57 21.51 -9.17 -38.84
N GLN A 58 21.01 -10.26 -38.23
CA GLN A 58 21.73 -11.54 -38.18
C GLN A 58 21.82 -12.18 -39.56
N CYS A 59 20.77 -12.07 -40.39
CA CYS A 59 20.78 -12.56 -41.77
C CYS A 59 21.77 -11.80 -42.67
N THR A 60 21.86 -10.47 -42.56
CA THR A 60 22.82 -9.66 -43.35
C THR A 60 24.27 -9.91 -42.93
N THR A 61 24.52 -10.12 -41.64
CA THR A 61 25.86 -10.44 -41.11
C THR A 61 26.33 -11.82 -41.59
N CYS A 62 25.44 -12.82 -41.60
CA CYS A 62 25.72 -14.13 -42.18
C CYS A 62 25.99 -14.07 -43.70
N HIS A 63 25.27 -13.22 -44.43
CA HIS A 63 25.48 -13.04 -45.88
C HIS A 63 26.81 -12.34 -46.19
N GLN A 64 27.22 -11.38 -45.35
CA GLN A 64 28.54 -10.75 -45.44
C GLN A 64 29.65 -11.75 -45.12
N LEU A 65 29.53 -12.54 -44.05
CA LEU A 65 30.51 -13.58 -43.69
C LEU A 65 30.64 -14.68 -44.77
N LEU A 66 29.53 -15.12 -45.40
CA LEU A 66 29.59 -16.06 -46.53
C LEU A 66 30.30 -15.45 -47.76
N SER A 67 30.11 -14.16 -48.04
CA SER A 67 30.77 -13.49 -49.17
C SER A 67 32.29 -13.40 -49.01
N VAL A 68 32.80 -13.25 -47.78
CA VAL A 68 34.26 -13.22 -47.51
C VAL A 68 34.89 -14.62 -47.62
N VAL A 69 34.12 -15.68 -47.31
CA VAL A 69 34.59 -17.07 -47.43
C VAL A 69 34.60 -17.50 -48.90
N SER A 70 33.62 -17.10 -49.72
CA SER A 70 33.56 -17.44 -51.15
C SER A 70 34.65 -16.77 -52.01
N THR A 71 35.33 -15.73 -51.54
CA THR A 71 36.47 -15.09 -52.25
C THR A 71 37.83 -15.70 -51.90
N SER A 72 37.89 -16.77 -51.10
CA SER A 72 39.14 -17.33 -50.58
C SER A 72 39.50 -18.73 -51.10
N SER A 73 38.88 -19.18 -52.19
CA SER A 73 39.19 -20.46 -52.80
C SER A 73 39.22 -20.39 -54.33
N ASP A 74 40.27 -19.80 -54.91
CA ASP A 74 40.77 -20.26 -56.20
C ASP A 74 42.26 -19.95 -56.40
N GLY A 75 43.04 -20.99 -56.67
CA GLY A 75 44.14 -20.99 -57.64
C GLY A 75 45.44 -20.21 -57.41
N THR A 76 46.48 -20.99 -57.08
CA THR A 76 47.78 -21.04 -57.80
C THR A 76 48.93 -20.09 -57.41
N GLN A 77 50.10 -20.73 -57.38
CA GLN A 77 51.46 -20.31 -57.03
C GLN A 77 52.16 -19.67 -58.24
N ALA A 78 52.78 -18.49 -58.09
CA ALA A 78 54.00 -18.07 -58.81
C ALA A 78 54.48 -16.67 -58.36
N ASP A 79 55.74 -16.61 -57.91
CA ASP A 79 56.82 -15.65 -58.20
C ASP A 79 56.60 -14.11 -58.18
N GLY A 80 57.58 -13.42 -57.58
CA GLY A 80 57.95 -12.03 -57.92
C GLY A 80 57.36 -10.88 -57.09
N GLY A 81 58.24 -10.22 -56.32
CA GLY A 81 58.42 -8.75 -56.29
C GLY A 81 57.31 -7.79 -55.83
N GLU A 82 57.70 -6.96 -54.86
CA GLU A 82 57.33 -5.54 -54.65
C GLU A 82 56.03 -5.20 -53.89
N ASP A 83 56.26 -4.53 -52.75
CA ASP A 83 55.50 -3.45 -52.11
C ASP A 83 53.96 -3.51 -52.10
N GLU A 84 53.37 -3.71 -50.90
CA GLU A 84 52.19 -2.91 -50.51
C GLU A 84 52.14 -2.65 -49.00
N GLU A 85 51.91 -1.38 -48.69
CA GLU A 85 51.87 -0.77 -47.38
C GLU A 85 50.60 -1.13 -46.60
N ASN A 86 50.79 -1.47 -45.32
CA ASN A 86 50.02 -1.02 -44.17
C ASN A 86 48.50 -0.74 -44.35
N ALA A 87 47.65 -1.73 -44.05
CA ALA A 87 46.22 -1.53 -43.79
C ALA A 87 45.73 -2.40 -42.63
N CYS A 88 46.22 -2.15 -41.41
CA CYS A 88 45.78 -2.90 -40.22
C CYS A 88 45.52 -2.04 -38.98
N GLU A 89 44.81 -0.90 -39.11
CA GLU A 89 44.44 -0.09 -37.93
C GLU A 89 42.93 0.24 -37.80
N ALA A 90 42.09 -0.01 -38.82
CA ALA A 90 40.66 0.37 -38.78
C ALA A 90 39.70 -0.74 -38.27
N SER A 91 40.12 -2.00 -38.20
CA SER A 91 39.26 -3.15 -37.85
C SER A 91 39.06 -3.34 -36.34
N ASN A 92 40.04 -2.92 -35.53
CA ASN A 92 40.05 -3.15 -34.08
C ASN A 92 38.99 -2.36 -33.30
N GLY A 93 38.49 -1.23 -33.83
CA GLY A 93 37.48 -0.41 -33.17
C GLY A 93 36.07 -1.01 -33.22
N HIS A 94 35.73 -1.73 -34.29
CA HIS A 94 34.39 -2.30 -34.47
C HIS A 94 34.21 -3.58 -33.64
N THR A 95 35.25 -4.40 -33.55
CA THR A 95 35.32 -5.58 -32.67
C THR A 95 35.27 -5.19 -31.19
N ASP A 96 35.91 -4.09 -30.79
CA ASP A 96 35.83 -3.53 -29.44
C ASP A 96 34.43 -3.02 -29.05
N VAL A 97 33.69 -2.44 -30.00
CA VAL A 97 32.32 -1.99 -29.74
C VAL A 97 31.36 -3.16 -29.64
N LEU A 98 31.49 -4.16 -30.51
CA LEU A 98 30.69 -5.39 -30.46
C LEU A 98 30.90 -6.16 -29.16
N THR A 99 32.16 -6.32 -28.71
CA THR A 99 32.47 -7.00 -27.44
C THR A 99 31.91 -6.27 -26.22
N LYS A 100 31.96 -4.92 -26.21
CA LYS A 100 31.34 -4.10 -25.16
C LYS A 100 29.82 -4.25 -25.11
N LEU A 101 29.15 -4.18 -26.27
CA LEU A 101 27.71 -4.38 -26.37
C LEU A 101 27.30 -5.80 -25.93
N GLN A 102 28.11 -6.80 -26.26
CA GLN A 102 27.87 -8.19 -25.90
C GLN A 102 28.03 -8.43 -24.39
N ALA A 103 29.02 -7.79 -23.75
CA ALA A 103 29.17 -7.80 -22.29
C ALA A 103 28.00 -7.08 -21.58
N GLU A 104 27.53 -5.95 -22.14
CA GLU A 104 26.40 -5.21 -21.57
C GLU A 104 25.08 -5.99 -21.70
N LEU A 105 24.89 -6.73 -22.80
CA LEU A 105 23.74 -7.62 -23.01
C LEU A 105 23.74 -8.75 -21.98
N GLN A 106 24.89 -9.42 -21.79
CA GLN A 106 25.04 -10.48 -20.78
C GLN A 106 24.76 -9.97 -19.36
N LEU A 107 25.21 -8.75 -19.03
CA LEU A 107 24.93 -8.13 -17.73
C LEU A 107 23.43 -7.84 -17.55
N LYS A 108 22.75 -7.35 -18.59
CA LYS A 108 21.30 -7.13 -18.59
C LYS A 108 20.54 -8.44 -18.43
N ASP A 109 20.94 -9.50 -19.11
CA ASP A 109 20.34 -10.83 -18.99
C ASP A 109 20.50 -11.40 -17.58
N ALA A 110 21.70 -11.28 -16.98
CA ALA A 110 21.92 -11.67 -15.59
C ALA A 110 21.04 -10.88 -14.61
N ARG A 111 20.80 -9.59 -14.87
CA ARG A 111 19.91 -8.76 -14.05
C ARG A 111 18.43 -9.16 -14.22
N LEU A 112 18.01 -9.53 -15.42
CA LEU A 112 16.66 -10.04 -15.67
C LEU A 112 16.40 -11.37 -14.97
N VAL A 113 17.38 -12.28 -14.96
CA VAL A 113 17.27 -13.55 -14.22
C VAL A 113 17.10 -13.28 -12.72
N LYS A 114 17.92 -12.41 -12.12
CA LYS A 114 17.78 -12.02 -10.70
C LYS A 114 16.39 -11.44 -10.39
N ASN A 115 15.88 -10.57 -11.26
CA ASN A 115 14.54 -10.00 -11.10
C ASN A 115 13.46 -11.07 -11.21
N ARG A 116 13.59 -12.01 -12.16
CA ARG A 116 12.65 -13.13 -12.34
C ARG A 116 12.63 -14.04 -11.12
N ASP A 117 13.78 -14.31 -10.52
CA ASP A 117 13.88 -15.09 -9.29
C ASP A 117 13.25 -14.36 -8.10
N LYS A 118 13.44 -13.05 -7.99
CA LYS A 118 12.77 -12.22 -6.96
C LYS A 118 11.26 -12.22 -7.14
N ILE A 119 10.77 -12.09 -8.38
CA ILE A 119 9.34 -12.18 -8.69
C ILE A 119 8.80 -13.56 -8.29
N ARG A 120 9.51 -14.64 -8.63
CA ARG A 120 9.11 -16.00 -8.25
C ARG A 120 8.99 -16.13 -6.73
N PHE A 121 9.97 -15.66 -5.99
CA PHE A 121 9.95 -15.66 -4.53
C PHE A 121 8.77 -14.87 -3.95
N LEU A 122 8.52 -13.67 -4.48
CA LEU A 122 7.40 -12.84 -4.04
C LEU A 122 6.06 -13.51 -4.34
N CYS A 123 5.88 -14.10 -5.53
CA CYS A 123 4.68 -14.87 -5.86
C CYS A 123 4.45 -16.04 -4.89
N SER A 124 5.49 -16.78 -4.52
CA SER A 124 5.38 -17.85 -3.53
C SER A 124 5.01 -17.32 -2.13
N SER A 125 5.58 -16.19 -1.72
CA SER A 125 5.26 -15.55 -0.44
C SER A 125 3.80 -15.07 -0.40
N ILE A 126 3.34 -14.43 -1.48
CA ILE A 126 1.95 -13.97 -1.64
C ILE A 126 0.99 -15.17 -1.59
N ALA A 127 1.28 -16.25 -2.30
CA ALA A 127 0.44 -17.45 -2.28
C ALA A 127 0.30 -18.05 -0.86
N ARG A 128 1.41 -18.10 -0.09
CA ARG A 128 1.39 -18.56 1.30
C ARG A 128 0.51 -17.66 2.18
N LEU A 129 0.68 -16.34 2.08
CA LEU A 129 -0.10 -15.37 2.87
C LEU A 129 -1.59 -15.42 2.50
N GLN A 130 -1.92 -15.58 1.22
CA GLN A 130 -3.30 -15.77 0.77
C GLN A 130 -3.93 -17.03 1.36
N GLN A 131 -3.20 -18.14 1.41
CA GLN A 131 -3.68 -19.37 2.05
C GLN A 131 -3.90 -19.16 3.56
N GLU A 132 -3.00 -18.46 4.23
CA GLU A 132 -3.14 -18.16 5.66
C GLU A 132 -4.37 -17.28 5.95
N CYS A 133 -4.62 -16.27 5.10
CA CYS A 133 -5.85 -15.48 5.17
C CYS A 133 -7.09 -16.33 4.95
N ALA A 134 -7.11 -17.19 3.92
CA ALA A 134 -8.24 -18.07 3.65
C ALA A 134 -8.54 -19.02 4.82
N ASN A 135 -7.51 -19.58 5.46
CA ASN A 135 -7.67 -20.41 6.65
C ASN A 135 -8.24 -19.61 7.82
N LYS A 136 -7.76 -18.37 8.04
CA LYS A 136 -8.28 -17.49 9.09
C LYS A 136 -9.75 -17.12 8.84
N ASP A 137 -10.12 -16.79 7.61
CA ASP A 137 -11.51 -16.49 7.23
C ASP A 137 -12.44 -17.69 7.46
N GLN A 138 -11.95 -18.91 7.19
CA GLN A 138 -12.68 -20.14 7.51
C GLN A 138 -12.92 -20.27 9.02
N THR A 139 -11.88 -20.11 9.85
CA THR A 139 -12.04 -20.18 11.31
C THR A 139 -12.97 -19.11 11.85
N MET A 140 -12.95 -17.91 11.26
CA MET A 140 -13.83 -16.81 11.63
C MET A 140 -15.29 -17.15 11.32
N THR A 141 -15.54 -17.76 10.15
CA THR A 141 -16.87 -18.25 9.76
C THR A 141 -17.36 -19.36 10.69
N GLU A 142 -16.49 -20.31 11.07
CA GLU A 142 -16.83 -21.38 12.02
C GLU A 142 -17.22 -20.81 13.40
N LEU A 143 -16.43 -19.88 13.93
CA LEU A 143 -16.73 -19.22 15.21
C LEU A 143 -18.01 -18.37 15.15
N GLN A 144 -18.27 -17.68 14.05
CA GLN A 144 -19.54 -16.96 13.83
C GLN A 144 -20.73 -17.92 13.86
N ASN A 145 -20.61 -19.08 13.19
CA ASN A 145 -21.65 -20.10 13.21
C ASN A 145 -21.89 -20.65 14.63
N GLU A 146 -20.83 -20.88 15.41
CA GLU A 146 -20.96 -21.27 16.82
C GLU A 146 -21.65 -20.18 17.65
N LEU A 147 -21.26 -18.91 17.51
CA LEU A 147 -21.91 -17.79 18.19
C LEU A 147 -23.39 -17.68 17.82
N ASP A 148 -23.76 -17.90 16.57
CA ASP A 148 -25.15 -17.86 16.14
C ASP A 148 -25.97 -19.03 16.70
N LYS A 149 -25.37 -20.24 16.81
CA LYS A 149 -26.00 -21.36 17.54
C LYS A 149 -26.25 -20.99 19.00
N PHE A 150 -25.25 -20.43 19.69
CA PHE A 150 -25.42 -19.99 21.07
C PHE A 150 -26.49 -18.90 21.20
N ARG A 151 -26.52 -17.91 20.29
CA ARG A 151 -27.56 -16.86 20.28
C ARG A 151 -28.95 -17.44 20.08
N GLN A 152 -29.11 -18.45 19.21
CA GLN A 152 -30.40 -19.11 18.99
C GLN A 152 -30.92 -19.84 20.23
N VAL A 153 -30.04 -20.41 21.05
CA VAL A 153 -30.44 -21.10 22.29
C VAL A 153 -30.62 -20.13 23.46
N VAL A 154 -29.80 -19.08 23.54
CA VAL A 154 -29.84 -18.11 24.65
C VAL A 154 -31.00 -17.12 24.50
N ARG A 155 -31.35 -16.68 23.29
CA ARG A 155 -32.44 -15.70 23.06
C ARG A 155 -33.81 -16.16 23.59
N PRO A 156 -34.29 -17.38 23.29
CA PRO A 156 -35.55 -17.87 23.83
C PRO A 156 -35.51 -18.01 25.35
N LEU A 157 -34.38 -18.46 25.90
CA LEU A 157 -34.21 -18.65 27.34
C LEU A 157 -34.24 -17.30 28.09
N THR A 158 -33.57 -16.28 27.55
CA THR A 158 -33.64 -14.91 28.09
C THR A 158 -35.02 -14.28 27.91
N GLN A 159 -35.72 -14.57 26.81
CA GLN A 159 -37.08 -14.08 26.60
C GLN A 159 -38.08 -14.69 27.59
N VAL A 160 -37.96 -15.98 27.89
CA VAL A 160 -38.79 -16.67 28.90
C VAL A 160 -38.48 -16.18 30.31
N PHE A 161 -37.21 -15.95 30.66
CA PHE A 161 -36.84 -15.35 31.95
C PHE A 161 -37.40 -13.92 32.13
N LEU A 162 -37.41 -13.11 31.06
CA LEU A 162 -38.02 -11.78 31.06
C LEU A 162 -39.55 -11.83 31.18
N GLN A 163 -40.19 -12.85 30.59
CA GLN A 163 -41.64 -13.05 30.70
C GLN A 163 -42.05 -13.45 32.12
N HIS A 164 -41.31 -14.37 32.77
CA HIS A 164 -41.60 -14.82 34.13
C HIS A 164 -41.27 -13.78 35.22
N THR A 165 -40.40 -12.81 34.95
CA THR A 165 -40.10 -11.70 35.88
C THR A 165 -41.00 -10.49 35.69
N ALA A 166 -41.86 -10.48 34.67
CA ALA A 166 -42.84 -9.41 34.42
C ALA A 166 -44.18 -9.61 35.16
N ASP A 167 -44.51 -10.83 35.58
CA ASP A 167 -45.77 -11.16 36.26
C ASP A 167 -45.69 -11.13 37.80
N GLU A 168 -44.50 -10.88 38.35
CA GLU A 168 -44.26 -10.81 39.80
C GLU A 168 -43.47 -9.51 40.08
N TYR A 169 -43.88 -8.73 41.10
CA TYR A 169 -43.23 -7.51 41.62
C TYR A 169 -43.63 -6.14 41.01
N ASP A 170 -44.92 -5.79 41.11
CA ASP A 170 -45.35 -4.39 41.31
C ASP A 170 -45.31 -4.05 42.82
N ALA A 171 -44.11 -3.88 43.39
CA ALA A 171 -43.89 -3.22 44.68
C ALA A 171 -42.39 -3.02 44.95
N ALA A 172 -42.06 -1.87 45.54
CA ALA A 172 -40.74 -1.48 46.06
C ALA A 172 -39.78 -0.79 45.08
N ALA A 173 -40.10 0.46 44.76
CA ALA A 173 -39.07 1.50 44.70
C ALA A 173 -38.33 1.54 46.05
N HIS A 174 -37.02 1.28 46.07
CA HIS A 174 -35.95 1.97 46.84
C HIS A 174 -34.66 1.14 46.83
N GLY A 175 -33.58 1.68 46.26
CA GLY A 175 -32.20 1.34 46.63
C GLY A 175 -31.36 0.54 45.62
N GLY A 176 -30.59 1.25 44.80
CA GLY A 176 -29.20 0.89 44.47
C GLY A 176 -28.91 -0.21 43.44
N VAL A 177 -28.27 0.23 42.36
CA VAL A 177 -27.31 -0.51 41.49
C VAL A 177 -27.89 -1.53 40.50
N GLY A 178 -27.66 -1.26 39.21
CA GLY A 178 -27.92 -2.18 38.10
C GLY A 178 -28.81 -1.54 37.04
N GLY A 179 -28.21 -1.10 35.93
CA GLY A 179 -28.90 -0.30 34.92
C GLY A 179 -30.08 -1.02 34.26
N THR A 180 -31.29 -0.58 34.55
CA THR A 180 -32.43 -0.72 33.62
C THR A 180 -33.35 0.49 33.81
N ARG A 181 -33.08 1.56 33.06
CA ARG A 181 -33.90 2.77 33.12
C ARG A 181 -35.19 2.58 32.33
N MET A 182 -36.25 2.34 33.08
CA MET A 182 -37.59 2.95 33.01
C MET A 182 -37.92 3.74 31.72
N VAL A 183 -38.97 3.28 31.04
CA VAL A 183 -39.71 4.07 30.06
C VAL A 183 -40.52 5.12 30.82
N ALA A 184 -40.08 6.37 30.73
CA ALA A 184 -40.91 7.52 31.08
C ALA A 184 -41.85 7.83 29.91
N THR A 185 -43.10 8.04 30.27
CA THR A 185 -44.18 8.57 29.44
C THR A 185 -43.78 9.85 28.71
N GLY A 186 -44.12 9.93 27.42
CA GLY A 186 -44.24 11.16 26.62
C GLY A 186 -43.12 12.20 26.71
N SER A 187 -42.09 12.07 25.87
CA SER A 187 -41.31 13.18 25.31
C SER A 187 -40.28 12.61 24.33
N GLU A 188 -40.09 13.32 23.21
CA GLU A 188 -39.11 13.20 22.10
C GLU A 188 -38.25 11.92 21.94
N PRO A 189 -38.03 11.43 20.70
CA PRO A 189 -37.20 10.25 20.46
C PRO A 189 -35.79 10.47 21.02
N ARG A 190 -35.48 9.79 22.14
CA ARG A 190 -34.17 9.87 22.78
C ARG A 190 -33.11 9.43 21.77
N MET A 191 -32.15 10.30 21.49
CA MET A 191 -30.98 9.98 20.67
C MET A 191 -30.30 8.70 21.22
N LYS A 192 -30.17 7.70 20.35
CA LYS A 192 -29.45 6.46 20.65
C LYS A 192 -27.98 6.80 20.83
N ARG A 193 -27.39 6.36 21.95
CA ARG A 193 -25.96 6.52 22.23
C ARG A 193 -25.21 5.36 21.59
N GLN A 194 -24.51 5.61 20.49
CA GLN A 194 -23.55 4.66 19.94
C GLN A 194 -22.24 4.79 20.70
N GLY A 195 -21.63 3.65 21.08
CA GLY A 195 -20.30 3.63 21.66
C GLY A 195 -19.24 3.69 20.55
N CYS A 196 -18.10 4.31 20.85
CA CYS A 196 -16.93 4.33 19.98
C CYS A 196 -15.81 3.51 20.65
N SER A 197 -15.09 2.70 19.88
CA SER A 197 -13.93 1.95 20.35
C SER A 197 -12.70 2.35 19.55
N ALA A 198 -11.55 2.45 20.22
CA ALA A 198 -10.24 2.54 19.59
C ALA A 198 -9.64 1.14 19.39
N GLU A 199 -8.59 1.04 18.59
CA GLU A 199 -7.83 -0.21 18.41
C GLU A 199 -6.94 -0.49 19.63
N PRO A 200 -6.53 -1.76 19.85
CA PRO A 200 -5.65 -2.11 20.95
C PRO A 200 -4.21 -1.58 20.70
N LEU A 201 -3.60 -1.02 21.74
CA LEU A 201 -2.23 -0.49 21.70
C LEU A 201 -1.19 -1.48 21.18
N SER A 202 -1.39 -2.79 21.43
CA SER A 202 -0.47 -3.86 21.03
C SER A 202 -0.18 -3.92 19.53
N ASP A 203 -1.10 -3.45 18.69
CA ASP A 203 -0.94 -3.44 17.23
C ASP A 203 -0.14 -2.20 16.73
N LEU A 204 0.08 -1.21 17.61
CA LEU A 204 0.72 0.08 17.29
C LEU A 204 2.16 0.18 17.81
N VAL A 205 2.52 -0.59 18.84
CA VAL A 205 3.87 -0.60 19.42
C VAL A 205 4.70 -1.72 18.81
N ASP A 206 5.40 -1.42 17.72
CA ASP A 206 6.65 -2.13 17.43
C ASP A 206 7.66 -1.66 18.50
N GLU A 207 8.10 -2.54 19.41
CA GLU A 207 8.95 -2.19 20.57
C GLU A 207 10.26 -1.46 20.20
N ASN A 208 10.61 -1.40 18.90
CA ASN A 208 11.79 -0.72 18.36
C ASN A 208 11.48 0.51 17.46
N SER A 209 10.24 0.99 17.43
CA SER A 209 9.90 2.20 16.66
C SER A 209 10.36 3.46 17.39
N GLU A 210 11.57 3.93 17.08
CA GLU A 210 12.04 5.24 17.54
C GLU A 210 11.12 6.34 17.00
N LEU A 211 10.63 7.21 17.91
CA LEU A 211 9.84 8.37 17.51
C LEU A 211 10.68 9.29 16.61
N MET A 212 10.22 9.51 15.38
CA MET A 212 10.87 10.41 14.43
C MET A 212 10.91 11.83 15.02
N LYS A 213 12.10 12.39 15.26
CA LYS A 213 12.28 13.76 15.75
C LYS A 213 12.58 14.71 14.60
N ILE A 214 11.82 15.80 14.52
CA ILE A 214 11.92 16.78 13.44
C ILE A 214 12.37 18.12 14.03
N PRO A 215 13.49 18.69 13.55
CA PRO A 215 14.02 19.95 14.07
C PRO A 215 13.06 21.10 13.78
N LYS A 216 12.87 21.98 14.76
CA LYS A 216 11.97 23.15 14.73
C LYS A 216 12.66 24.34 15.40
N SER A 217 12.22 25.56 15.05
CA SER A 217 12.65 26.77 15.76
C SER A 217 12.10 26.78 17.18
N GLU A 218 12.76 27.51 18.07
CA GLU A 218 12.33 27.67 19.46
C GLU A 218 10.91 28.26 19.54
N LEU A 219 10.64 29.30 18.75
CA LEU A 219 9.32 29.91 18.63
C LEU A 219 8.23 28.91 18.20
N SER A 220 8.49 28.08 17.18
CA SER A 220 7.52 27.06 16.76
C SER A 220 7.31 25.99 17.82
N ARG A 221 8.35 25.61 18.57
CA ARG A 221 8.21 24.64 19.67
C ARG A 221 7.34 25.20 20.79
N GLU A 222 7.52 26.47 21.13
CA GLU A 222 6.72 27.14 22.16
C GLU A 222 5.25 27.25 21.75
N LEU A 223 4.97 27.64 20.50
CA LEU A 223 3.60 27.73 19.97
C LEU A 223 2.87 26.38 19.99
N ILE A 224 3.54 25.31 19.59
CA ILE A 224 2.94 23.97 19.62
C ILE A 224 2.70 23.54 21.07
N LYS A 225 3.67 23.80 21.95
CA LYS A 225 3.56 23.45 23.37
C LYS A 225 2.41 24.18 24.05
N SER A 226 2.24 25.48 23.82
CA SER A 226 1.12 26.24 24.37
C SER A 226 -0.21 25.69 23.85
N ALA A 227 -0.31 25.44 22.53
CA ALA A 227 -1.53 24.88 21.94
C ALA A 227 -1.94 23.51 22.51
N ILE A 228 -0.96 22.66 22.88
CA ILE A 228 -1.22 21.37 23.54
C ILE A 228 -1.72 21.58 24.98
N LEU A 229 -1.10 22.49 25.73
CA LEU A 229 -1.46 22.77 27.13
C LEU A 229 -2.81 23.49 27.26
N ASP A 230 -3.17 24.30 26.27
CA ASP A 230 -4.46 24.99 26.20
C ASP A 230 -5.61 24.02 25.87
N ASN A 231 -5.30 22.82 25.36
CA ASN A 231 -6.31 21.81 25.04
C ASN A 231 -6.75 21.02 26.27
N ASP A 232 -8.06 20.99 26.53
CA ASP A 232 -8.64 20.30 27.69
C ASP A 232 -8.37 18.78 27.73
N PHE A 233 -8.21 18.13 26.57
CA PHE A 233 -7.93 16.69 26.50
C PHE A 233 -6.45 16.37 26.72
N MET A 234 -5.55 17.33 26.50
CA MET A 234 -4.09 17.11 26.51
C MET A 234 -3.35 17.83 27.63
N LYS A 235 -4.00 18.72 28.38
CA LYS A 235 -3.37 19.52 29.46
C LYS A 235 -2.80 18.72 30.63
N ASN A 236 -3.22 17.46 30.79
CA ASN A 236 -2.78 16.58 31.89
C ASN A 236 -1.64 15.64 31.47
N LEU A 237 -1.04 15.82 30.28
CA LEU A 237 0.11 15.04 29.85
C LEU A 237 1.38 15.48 30.59
N ASP A 238 2.27 14.54 30.85
CA ASP A 238 3.56 14.85 31.46
C ASP A 238 4.40 15.72 30.52
N ILE A 239 5.22 16.62 31.09
CA ILE A 239 6.06 17.55 30.33
C ILE A 239 6.98 16.80 29.34
N THR A 240 7.45 15.60 29.71
CA THR A 240 8.26 14.74 28.83
C THR A 240 7.46 14.24 27.63
N GLN A 241 6.22 13.78 27.83
CA GLN A 241 5.33 13.34 26.74
C GLN A 241 4.99 14.49 25.80
N ILE A 242 4.73 15.68 26.36
CA ILE A 242 4.48 16.90 25.56
C ILE A 242 5.70 17.22 24.70
N ARG A 243 6.92 17.12 25.25
CA ARG A 243 8.16 17.34 24.48
C ARG A 243 8.29 16.32 23.34
N GLU A 244 8.01 15.06 23.59
CA GLU A 244 8.04 14.01 22.57
C GLU A 244 7.04 14.29 21.44
N ILE A 245 5.80 14.67 21.78
CA ILE A 245 4.77 15.07 20.80
C ILE A 245 5.24 16.28 19.99
N VAL A 246 5.76 17.32 20.64
CA VAL A 246 6.29 18.51 19.95
C VAL A 246 7.44 18.12 19.01
N ASP A 247 8.32 17.22 19.42
CA ASP A 247 9.49 16.81 18.63
C ASP A 247 9.09 16.01 17.39
N CYS A 248 8.04 15.17 17.45
CA CYS A 248 7.61 14.36 16.31
C CYS A 248 6.59 15.03 15.38
N MET A 249 5.99 16.16 15.77
CA MET A 249 5.16 16.93 14.86
C MET A 249 5.97 17.47 13.65
N TYR A 250 5.34 17.66 12.50
CA TYR A 250 6.00 18.16 11.28
C TYR A 250 5.25 19.31 10.61
N PRO A 251 5.94 20.29 10.03
CA PRO A 251 5.31 21.42 9.37
C PRO A 251 4.68 20.99 8.04
N VAL A 252 3.46 21.48 7.77
CA VAL A 252 2.79 21.36 6.47
C VAL A 252 2.19 22.70 6.06
N LYS A 253 2.29 22.98 4.75
CA LYS A 253 1.77 24.19 4.11
C LYS A 253 0.64 23.83 3.17
N TYR A 254 -0.41 24.64 3.19
CA TYR A 254 -1.58 24.52 2.32
C TYR A 254 -1.75 25.78 1.51
N ALA A 255 -2.15 25.65 0.24
CA ALA A 255 -2.54 26.79 -0.56
C ALA A 255 -3.87 27.37 -0.03
N ALA A 256 -4.12 28.65 -0.29
CA ALA A 256 -5.41 29.27 0.03
C ALA A 256 -6.57 28.47 -0.58
N LYS A 257 -7.66 28.32 0.17
CA LYS A 257 -8.86 27.54 -0.22
C LYS A 257 -8.62 26.03 -0.41
N SER A 258 -7.55 25.48 0.17
CA SER A 258 -7.33 24.03 0.17
C SER A 258 -8.22 23.33 1.19
N LEU A 259 -8.85 22.22 0.78
CA LEU A 259 -9.59 21.34 1.68
C LEU A 259 -8.60 20.44 2.43
N ILE A 260 -8.54 20.55 3.76
CA ILE A 260 -7.59 19.80 4.60
C ILE A 260 -8.23 18.56 5.21
N ILE A 261 -9.47 18.68 5.67
CA ILE A 261 -10.32 17.60 6.21
C ILE A 261 -11.71 17.77 5.60
N LYS A 262 -12.37 16.66 5.25
CA LYS A 262 -13.75 16.64 4.76
C LYS A 262 -14.65 15.99 5.81
N GLU A 263 -15.86 16.52 5.96
CA GLU A 263 -16.88 15.91 6.83
C GLU A 263 -17.25 14.50 6.35
N GLY A 264 -17.35 13.56 7.28
CA GLY A 264 -17.59 12.14 7.00
C GLY A 264 -16.31 11.31 6.88
N ASP A 265 -15.14 11.93 6.77
CA ASP A 265 -13.86 11.21 6.76
C ASP A 265 -13.44 10.77 8.17
N VAL A 266 -12.77 9.63 8.25
CA VAL A 266 -12.22 9.11 9.51
C VAL A 266 -11.06 10.00 9.96
N GLY A 267 -11.14 10.51 11.19
CA GLY A 267 -10.09 11.35 11.77
C GLY A 267 -8.95 10.53 12.38
N SER A 268 -7.74 10.67 11.82
CA SER A 268 -6.51 10.04 12.34
C SER A 268 -5.35 11.01 12.59
N ILE A 269 -5.52 12.30 12.30
CA ILE A 269 -4.44 13.29 12.34
C ILE A 269 -4.89 14.51 13.14
N VAL A 270 -3.99 15.03 13.98
CA VAL A 270 -4.18 16.27 14.74
C VAL A 270 -3.38 17.41 14.10
N TYR A 271 -3.99 18.60 14.07
CA TYR A 271 -3.41 19.80 13.49
C TYR A 271 -3.24 20.91 14.51
N VAL A 272 -2.11 21.62 14.43
CA VAL A 272 -1.89 22.89 15.13
C VAL A 272 -1.72 24.00 14.09
N MET A 273 -2.48 25.07 14.25
CA MET A 273 -2.45 26.24 13.38
C MET A 273 -1.54 27.32 13.97
N GLU A 274 -0.78 27.96 13.10
CA GLU A 274 -0.05 29.18 13.42
C GLU A 274 -0.92 30.33 12.91
N GLY A 275 -1.36 31.21 13.81
CA GLY A 275 -2.12 32.40 13.45
C GLY A 275 -1.16 33.48 12.96
N GLU A 276 -1.45 34.05 11.79
CA GLU A 276 -0.95 35.38 11.40
C GLU A 276 -1.95 36.45 11.86
#